data_AF-A0A7W9LKL6-F1
#
_entry.id   AF-A0A7W9LKL6-F1
#
_cell.length_a   1.000
_cell.length_b   1.000
_cell.length_c   1.000
_cell.angle_alpha   90.00
_cell.angle_beta   90.00
_cell.angle_gamma   90.00
#
_symmetry.space_group_name_H-M   'P 1'
#
loop_
_entity.id
_entity.type
_entity.pdbx_description
1 polymer ?
#
loop_
_entity_poly.entity_id
_entity_poly.type
_entity_poly.pdbx_seq_one_letter_code
_entity_poly.pdbx_strand_id
1 'polypeptide(L)'
;MTERLADGEAAALASGSLPALCSGSTARELDSSPRGVLRLARYEQLSGRERPAHDRLTAVLPTVTDAALRRDLEVQQQLGVAFEPAFGSFDLVPPGDARDARDATEVRALVAVAFHRLMVDGVEPAEGWTRTPSADDWDEQLGLEARARQGFLALLSRDDPDEVLDAVDLLYWVPTLALAQSLPAEALEAGLAARAAAARHGLGAMAPFMDHLIGCVYTTQLRVDEATPLVERGLAGFAASGNSSWWMHAKSIQHVLAVMSREQPPADMEELERLVLIGDWREGRRSLGHSVLMEMAIVLTSLGDVDGAGRIARAEGDLDELELTNADRALTAEMLFAAALADGDTAGAERLQRIVEHMMPSPYVLIVRERMRALLSDGAVLDPVVVQDLGNGFEIFRTRWLLLSHAVRRGRRDAALGALANLDAYASEARVAAVRTRAVQLFRTPVAAAEGVLSTRQLEIATLAAAGRTNREIAAALFLGVRTVEGYVAGVLRALGLARREDLATVSLPVSLGSAAGPGAAAEPVYLTLRQGQVAALIAAGASNVDIAEALGITEKTVDKHIAAIKERTGLGTRTAIAASFDTVLAGAAQPVGADG
;
A
#
# COMPACT_ATOMS: atom_id res chain seq x y z
N MET A 1 30.72 -35.39 16.73
CA MET A 1 31.84 -34.86 15.91
C MET A 1 31.47 -33.44 15.56
N THR A 2 32.23 -32.46 16.03
CA THR A 2 32.09 -31.06 15.61
C THR A 2 32.48 -30.99 14.14
N GLU A 3 31.52 -31.17 13.24
CA GLU A 3 31.69 -30.82 11.84
C GLU A 3 32.03 -29.34 11.80
N ARG A 4 33.31 -29.06 11.55
CA ARG A 4 33.76 -27.70 11.27
C ARG A 4 33.12 -27.25 9.96
N LEU A 5 32.84 -25.95 9.89
CA LEU A 5 32.50 -25.19 8.70
C LEU A 5 33.07 -25.78 7.41
N ALA A 6 32.30 -25.76 6.33
CA ALA A 6 32.88 -25.91 5.00
C ALA A 6 33.89 -24.77 4.79
N ASP A 7 35.12 -25.13 4.39
CA ASP A 7 36.20 -24.16 4.23
C ASP A 7 35.79 -23.08 3.21
N GLY A 8 35.74 -21.82 3.67
CA GLY A 8 35.41 -20.69 2.80
C GLY A 8 33.92 -20.35 2.66
N GLU A 9 33.00 -21.01 3.37
CA GLU A 9 31.56 -20.65 3.37
C GLU A 9 31.34 -19.15 3.69
N ALA A 10 31.93 -18.66 4.78
CA ALA A 10 31.83 -17.25 5.18
C ALA A 10 32.48 -16.30 4.15
N ALA A 11 33.61 -16.69 3.55
CA ALA A 11 34.26 -15.91 2.49
C ALA A 11 33.40 -15.87 1.23
N ALA A 12 32.68 -16.95 0.94
CA ALA A 12 31.76 -17.03 -0.17
C ALA A 12 30.51 -16.14 0.12
N LEU A 13 29.97 -16.13 1.33
CA LEU A 13 28.93 -15.17 1.76
C LEU A 13 29.40 -13.70 1.67
N ALA A 14 30.67 -13.43 1.94
CA ALA A 14 31.26 -12.12 1.74
C ALA A 14 31.36 -11.71 0.27
N SER A 15 31.42 -12.66 -0.68
CA SER A 15 31.50 -12.38 -2.12
C SER A 15 30.22 -11.78 -2.72
N GLY A 16 29.08 -11.89 -2.02
CA GLY A 16 27.92 -11.00 -2.22
C GLY A 16 26.71 -11.55 -2.97
N SER A 17 26.57 -12.86 -3.20
CA SER A 17 25.38 -13.40 -3.89
C SER A 17 24.93 -14.76 -3.34
N LEU A 18 23.82 -14.78 -2.58
CA LEU A 18 23.17 -16.03 -2.12
C LEU A 18 22.80 -16.97 -3.29
N PRO A 19 22.17 -16.52 -4.39
CA PRO A 19 21.91 -17.38 -5.54
C PRO A 19 23.18 -18.04 -6.12
N ALA A 20 24.30 -17.31 -6.19
CA ALA A 20 25.55 -17.86 -6.71
C ALA A 20 26.15 -18.91 -5.77
N LEU A 21 25.98 -18.74 -4.46
CA LEU A 21 26.45 -19.67 -3.42
C LEU A 21 25.74 -21.02 -3.43
N CYS A 22 24.54 -21.07 -4.01
CA CYS A 22 23.78 -22.30 -4.19
C CYS A 22 24.29 -23.13 -5.39
N SER A 23 25.44 -22.77 -5.96
CA SER A 23 26.07 -23.46 -7.09
C SER A 23 27.60 -23.54 -6.94
N GLY A 24 28.28 -24.37 -7.74
CA GLY A 24 29.74 -24.40 -7.80
C GLY A 24 30.44 -25.32 -6.78
N SER A 25 31.66 -24.96 -6.37
CA SER A 25 32.46 -25.76 -5.42
C SER A 25 31.95 -25.65 -3.99
N THR A 26 31.67 -24.44 -3.50
CA THR A 26 31.18 -24.22 -2.12
C THR A 26 29.85 -24.93 -1.88
N ALA A 27 28.91 -24.87 -2.83
CA ALA A 27 27.66 -25.64 -2.73
C ALA A 27 27.91 -27.15 -2.61
N ARG A 28 28.86 -27.70 -3.40
CA ARG A 28 29.21 -29.13 -3.32
C ARG A 28 29.86 -29.51 -1.99
N GLU A 29 30.62 -28.60 -1.40
CA GLU A 29 31.21 -28.81 -0.07
C GLU A 29 30.14 -28.78 1.02
N LEU A 30 29.19 -27.84 0.97
CA LEU A 30 28.05 -27.80 1.89
C LEU A 30 27.16 -29.04 1.75
N ASP A 31 26.96 -29.56 0.55
CA ASP A 31 26.14 -30.76 0.29
C ASP A 31 26.80 -32.06 0.82
N SER A 32 28.02 -32.00 1.35
CA SER A 32 28.77 -33.19 1.81
C SER A 32 28.37 -33.71 3.18
N SER A 33 27.63 -32.92 3.98
CA SER A 33 27.15 -33.33 5.30
C SER A 33 25.71 -32.87 5.56
N PRO A 34 24.96 -33.53 6.48
CA PRO A 34 23.60 -33.10 6.79
C PRO A 34 23.47 -31.68 7.34
N ARG A 35 24.46 -31.19 8.11
CA ARG A 35 24.47 -29.80 8.59
C ARG A 35 24.75 -28.82 7.47
N GLY A 36 25.65 -29.15 6.56
CA GLY A 36 25.91 -28.33 5.38
C GLY A 36 24.71 -28.30 4.41
N VAL A 37 24.02 -29.42 4.23
CA VAL A 37 22.75 -29.50 3.47
C VAL A 37 21.70 -28.58 4.08
N LEU A 38 21.58 -28.56 5.42
CA LEU A 38 20.66 -27.66 6.12
C LEU A 38 20.98 -26.19 5.83
N ARG A 39 22.26 -25.79 5.88
CA ARG A 39 22.68 -24.41 5.58
C ARG A 39 22.47 -24.05 4.11
N LEU A 40 22.83 -24.95 3.20
CA LEU A 40 22.60 -24.78 1.76
C LEU A 40 21.11 -24.60 1.46
N ALA A 41 20.24 -25.40 2.09
CA ALA A 41 18.80 -25.26 1.97
C ALA A 41 18.28 -23.88 2.43
N ARG A 42 18.83 -23.32 3.52
CA ARG A 42 18.49 -21.95 3.98
C ARG A 42 18.87 -20.89 2.96
N TYR A 43 20.05 -20.98 2.35
CA TYR A 43 20.47 -20.06 1.28
C TYR A 43 19.58 -20.21 0.04
N GLU A 44 19.30 -21.45 -0.37
CA GLU A 44 18.44 -21.77 -1.50
C GLU A 44 17.03 -21.18 -1.30
N GLN A 45 16.45 -21.34 -0.10
CA GLN A 45 15.15 -20.78 0.28
C GLN A 45 15.13 -19.26 0.50
N LEU A 46 16.26 -18.59 0.72
CA LEU A 46 16.32 -17.11 0.66
C LEU A 46 16.43 -16.60 -0.79
N SER A 47 16.89 -17.45 -1.71
CA SER A 47 17.27 -17.12 -3.08
C SER A 47 16.27 -17.50 -4.19
N GLY A 48 15.16 -18.15 -3.88
CA GLY A 48 14.15 -18.59 -4.86
C GLY A 48 14.36 -20.00 -5.38
N ARG A 49 15.05 -20.85 -4.61
CA ARG A 49 15.42 -22.22 -5.00
C ARG A 49 14.83 -23.24 -4.05
N GLU A 50 13.55 -23.08 -3.73
CA GLU A 50 12.87 -23.82 -2.69
C GLU A 50 12.72 -25.31 -3.02
N ARG A 51 12.41 -25.64 -4.28
CA ARG A 51 12.30 -27.04 -4.71
C ARG A 51 13.64 -27.78 -4.60
N PRO A 52 14.77 -27.24 -5.11
CA PRO A 52 16.09 -27.78 -4.81
C PRO A 52 16.35 -27.98 -3.31
N ALA A 53 16.01 -26.99 -2.47
CA ALA A 53 16.19 -27.10 -1.03
C ALA A 53 15.37 -28.27 -0.44
N HIS A 54 14.10 -28.37 -0.81
CA HIS A 54 13.21 -29.45 -0.38
C HIS A 54 13.73 -30.83 -0.79
N ASP A 55 14.16 -30.98 -2.04
CA ASP A 55 14.68 -32.25 -2.56
C ASP A 55 15.94 -32.69 -1.79
N ARG A 56 16.87 -31.75 -1.49
CA ARG A 56 18.07 -32.04 -0.68
C ARG A 56 17.73 -32.46 0.74
N LEU A 57 16.84 -31.72 1.40
CA LEU A 57 16.40 -32.03 2.76
C LEU A 57 15.75 -33.42 2.82
N THR A 58 14.87 -33.72 1.85
CA THR A 58 14.23 -35.04 1.71
C THR A 58 15.24 -36.16 1.54
N ALA A 59 16.28 -35.95 0.72
CA ALA A 59 17.30 -36.95 0.45
C ALA A 59 18.19 -37.23 1.68
N VAL A 60 18.50 -36.21 2.49
CA VAL A 60 19.42 -36.36 3.61
C VAL A 60 18.74 -36.85 4.89
N LEU A 61 17.47 -36.51 5.12
CA LEU A 61 16.71 -36.83 6.34
C LEU A 61 16.80 -38.30 6.80
N PRO A 62 16.67 -39.32 5.92
CA PRO A 62 16.78 -40.73 6.32
C PRO A 62 18.17 -41.11 6.86
N THR A 63 19.21 -40.34 6.52
CA THR A 63 20.61 -40.64 6.88
C THR A 63 21.02 -40.09 8.25
N VAL A 64 20.24 -39.16 8.81
CA VAL A 64 20.61 -38.43 10.03
C VAL A 64 20.21 -39.23 11.26
N THR A 65 21.16 -39.62 12.11
CA THR A 65 20.84 -40.34 13.36
C THR A 65 20.68 -39.42 14.57
N ASP A 66 21.28 -38.23 14.52
CA ASP A 66 21.18 -37.22 15.57
C ASP A 66 19.76 -36.64 15.62
N ALA A 67 19.12 -36.72 16.79
CA ALA A 67 17.73 -36.32 16.95
C ALA A 67 17.52 -34.81 16.83
N ALA A 68 18.48 -34.00 17.27
CA ALA A 68 18.39 -32.54 17.21
C ALA A 68 18.53 -32.06 15.76
N LEU A 69 19.56 -32.52 15.04
CA LEU A 69 19.77 -32.18 13.64
C LEU A 69 18.65 -32.72 12.73
N ARG A 70 18.12 -33.92 13.02
CA ARG A 70 16.93 -34.42 12.30
C ARG A 70 15.76 -33.46 12.48
N ARG A 71 15.48 -33.02 13.71
CA ARG A 71 14.40 -32.06 13.99
C ARG A 71 14.61 -30.75 13.24
N ASP A 72 15.82 -30.22 13.18
CA ASP A 72 16.15 -29.01 12.41
C ASP A 72 15.84 -29.17 10.92
N LEU A 73 16.26 -30.29 10.34
CA LEU A 73 16.03 -30.59 8.93
C LEU A 73 14.53 -30.76 8.64
N GLU A 74 13.79 -31.42 9.52
CA GLU A 74 12.33 -31.57 9.41
C GLU A 74 11.66 -30.20 9.47
N VAL A 75 12.02 -29.35 10.44
CA VAL A 75 11.53 -27.98 10.54
C VAL A 75 11.87 -27.18 9.29
N GLN A 76 13.11 -27.25 8.79
CA GLN A 76 13.50 -26.50 7.58
C GLN A 76 12.81 -27.00 6.30
N GLN A 77 12.60 -28.31 6.18
CA GLN A 77 11.92 -28.93 5.04
C GLN A 77 10.46 -28.53 5.01
N GLN A 78 9.85 -28.52 6.19
CA GLN A 78 8.49 -28.09 6.42
C GLN A 78 8.30 -26.60 6.11
N LEU A 79 9.24 -25.75 6.49
CA LEU A 79 9.23 -24.32 6.15
C LEU A 79 9.49 -24.06 4.64
N GLY A 80 9.90 -25.09 3.90
CA GLY A 80 10.59 -24.99 2.62
C GLY A 80 9.81 -25.31 1.36
N VAL A 81 8.79 -24.51 1.03
CA VAL A 81 8.45 -24.09 -0.36
C VAL A 81 8.12 -22.58 -0.38
N ALA A 82 8.96 -21.77 0.29
CA ALA A 82 8.82 -20.33 0.53
C ALA A 82 7.88 -19.94 1.68
N PHE A 83 7.91 -20.72 2.76
CA PHE A 83 6.96 -20.54 3.86
C PHE A 83 5.49 -20.53 3.38
N GLU A 84 5.24 -21.28 2.30
CA GLU A 84 3.95 -21.88 1.95
C GLU A 84 3.95 -23.35 2.35
N PRO A 85 4.06 -23.66 3.64
CA PRO A 85 4.03 -25.05 4.02
C PRO A 85 2.70 -25.64 3.56
N ALA A 86 2.77 -26.91 3.16
CA ALA A 86 1.60 -27.77 3.25
C ALA A 86 1.24 -27.89 4.75
N PHE A 87 0.56 -26.86 5.30
CA PHE A 87 0.18 -26.78 6.70
C PHE A 87 -0.78 -27.89 7.14
N GLY A 88 -1.23 -28.74 6.20
CA GLY A 88 -2.11 -29.87 6.47
C GLY A 88 -1.48 -31.06 7.21
N SER A 89 -0.27 -30.95 7.77
CA SER A 89 0.38 -32.07 8.48
C SER A 89 1.32 -31.68 9.62
N PHE A 90 1.10 -30.53 10.25
CA PHE A 90 1.90 -30.13 11.40
C PHE A 90 1.24 -30.53 12.71
N ASP A 91 1.97 -31.26 13.54
CA ASP A 91 1.79 -31.22 14.98
C ASP A 91 2.87 -30.29 15.54
N LEU A 92 2.77 -28.99 15.21
CA LEU A 92 3.64 -27.96 15.80
C LEU A 92 3.16 -27.74 17.24
N VAL A 93 3.44 -28.70 18.12
CA VAL A 93 3.37 -28.43 19.55
C VAL A 93 4.45 -27.39 19.82
N PRO A 94 4.09 -26.13 20.18
CA PRO A 94 5.10 -25.17 20.60
C PRO A 94 5.88 -25.82 21.74
N PRO A 95 7.22 -25.80 21.73
CA PRO A 95 8.01 -26.52 22.72
C PRO A 95 7.70 -26.01 24.13
N GLY A 96 6.80 -26.68 24.86
CA GLY A 96 6.44 -26.42 26.25
C GLY A 96 6.31 -24.93 26.65
N ASP A 97 6.61 -24.64 27.92
CA ASP A 97 6.71 -23.27 28.48
C ASP A 97 7.99 -22.62 27.91
N ALA A 98 7.95 -22.19 26.63
CA ALA A 98 9.05 -21.63 25.85
C ALA A 98 9.49 -20.24 26.31
N ARG A 99 9.63 -20.01 27.62
CA ARG A 99 10.07 -18.71 28.17
C ARG A 99 11.55 -18.41 27.87
N ASP A 100 12.31 -19.40 27.38
CA ASP A 100 13.73 -19.25 27.03
C ASP A 100 14.06 -20.03 25.74
N ALA A 101 13.81 -19.46 24.55
CA ALA A 101 14.37 -20.05 23.32
C ALA A 101 15.91 -19.96 23.36
N ARG A 102 16.60 -21.11 23.42
CA ARG A 102 18.04 -21.21 23.70
C ARG A 102 18.89 -21.31 22.45
N ASP A 103 18.34 -21.74 21.33
CA ASP A 103 19.03 -21.95 20.07
C ASP A 103 18.22 -21.45 18.85
N ALA A 104 18.85 -21.46 17.68
CA ALA A 104 18.23 -21.01 16.44
C ALA A 104 17.02 -21.86 16.02
N THR A 105 16.97 -23.12 16.44
CA THR A 105 15.88 -24.05 16.10
C THR A 105 14.61 -23.72 16.84
N GLU A 106 14.71 -23.48 18.16
CA GLU A 106 13.57 -23.07 18.97
C GLU A 106 13.01 -21.73 18.50
N VAL A 107 13.88 -20.76 18.16
CA VAL A 107 13.46 -19.48 17.58
C VAL A 107 12.74 -19.69 16.25
N ARG A 108 13.28 -20.54 15.37
CA ARG A 108 12.67 -20.84 14.06
C ARG A 108 11.30 -21.51 14.20
N ALA A 109 11.14 -22.42 15.16
CA ALA A 109 9.85 -23.04 15.43
C ALA A 109 8.80 -22.02 15.89
N LEU A 110 9.19 -21.05 16.73
CA LEU A 110 8.30 -19.95 17.12
C LEU A 110 7.90 -19.09 15.92
N VAL A 111 8.86 -18.72 15.06
CA VAL A 111 8.60 -17.98 13.81
C VAL A 111 7.64 -18.76 12.90
N ALA A 112 7.85 -20.07 12.75
CA ALA A 112 7.00 -20.94 11.93
C ALA A 112 5.55 -20.96 12.41
N VAL A 113 5.34 -21.17 13.72
CA VAL A 113 4.00 -21.20 14.33
C VAL A 113 3.32 -19.83 14.22
N ALA A 114 4.04 -18.77 14.54
CA ALA A 114 3.52 -17.41 14.47
C ALA A 114 3.13 -17.06 13.03
N PHE A 115 3.99 -17.34 12.04
CA PHE A 115 3.70 -17.09 10.63
C PHE A 115 2.50 -17.91 10.14
N HIS A 116 2.42 -19.19 10.51
CA HIS A 116 1.28 -20.05 10.15
C HIS A 116 -0.06 -19.46 10.56
N ARG A 117 -0.17 -19.05 11.83
CA ARG A 117 -1.39 -18.46 12.37
C ARG A 117 -1.83 -17.25 11.56
N LEU A 118 -0.89 -16.42 11.13
CA LEU A 118 -1.18 -15.26 10.29
C LEU A 118 -1.67 -15.66 8.90
N MET A 119 -1.13 -16.72 8.30
CA MET A 119 -1.50 -17.17 6.95
C MET A 119 -2.91 -17.77 6.88
N VAL A 120 -3.32 -18.51 7.92
CA VAL A 120 -4.65 -19.16 7.96
C VAL A 120 -5.75 -18.29 8.57
N ASP A 121 -5.37 -17.19 9.23
CA ASP A 121 -6.34 -16.24 9.77
C ASP A 121 -7.17 -15.60 8.65
N GLY A 122 -8.50 -15.61 8.81
CA GLY A 122 -9.43 -15.11 7.79
C GLY A 122 -9.63 -16.03 6.57
N VAL A 123 -9.11 -17.26 6.55
CA VAL A 123 -9.53 -18.28 5.57
C VAL A 123 -10.87 -18.85 6.02
N GLU A 124 -11.88 -18.84 5.13
CA GLU A 124 -13.22 -19.36 5.44
C GLU A 124 -13.19 -20.89 5.62
N PRO A 125 -13.51 -21.44 6.81
CA PRO A 125 -13.53 -22.88 7.01
C PRO A 125 -14.67 -23.53 6.22
N ALA A 126 -14.49 -24.78 5.78
CA ALA A 126 -15.51 -25.51 5.02
C ALA A 126 -16.85 -25.68 5.78
N GLU A 127 -16.81 -25.74 7.11
CA GLU A 127 -18.00 -25.83 7.98
C GLU A 127 -18.48 -24.44 8.48
N GLY A 128 -17.85 -23.36 8.01
CA GLY A 128 -18.04 -22.00 8.51
C GLY A 128 -17.32 -21.73 9.83
N TRP A 129 -17.28 -20.45 10.22
CA TRP A 129 -16.67 -20.04 11.48
C TRP A 129 -17.53 -20.47 12.68
N THR A 130 -16.87 -21.07 13.68
CA THR A 130 -17.53 -21.52 14.92
C THR A 130 -17.38 -20.52 16.08
N ARG A 131 -16.44 -19.58 15.98
CA ARG A 131 -16.24 -18.46 16.90
C ARG A 131 -15.57 -17.28 16.20
N THR A 132 -15.78 -16.07 16.72
CA THR A 132 -15.02 -14.88 16.33
C THR A 132 -13.71 -14.81 17.13
N PRO A 133 -12.57 -14.42 16.52
CA PRO A 133 -11.33 -14.18 17.25
C PRO A 133 -11.47 -13.06 18.29
N SER A 134 -10.81 -13.22 19.43
CA SER A 134 -10.80 -12.27 20.55
C SER A 134 -9.47 -11.50 20.65
N ALA A 135 -9.39 -10.56 21.58
CA ALA A 135 -8.14 -9.89 21.93
C ALA A 135 -7.10 -10.90 22.48
N ASP A 136 -7.54 -11.96 23.16
CA ASP A 136 -6.63 -13.00 23.68
C ASP A 136 -5.92 -13.76 22.55
N ASP A 137 -6.60 -14.00 21.42
CA ASP A 137 -5.97 -14.63 20.24
C ASP A 137 -4.83 -13.76 19.69
N TRP A 138 -5.00 -12.43 19.75
CA TRP A 138 -3.99 -11.46 19.35
C TRP A 138 -2.84 -11.35 20.35
N ASP A 139 -3.14 -11.32 21.66
CA ASP A 139 -2.12 -11.32 22.71
C ASP A 139 -1.25 -12.57 22.66
N GLU A 140 -1.84 -13.73 22.33
CA GLU A 140 -1.10 -14.97 22.16
C GLU A 140 -0.16 -14.92 20.94
N GLN A 141 -0.62 -14.34 19.82
CA GLN A 141 0.22 -14.09 18.63
C GLN A 141 1.42 -13.21 19.00
N LEU A 142 1.18 -12.07 19.65
CA LEU A 142 2.24 -11.17 20.12
C LEU A 142 3.21 -11.88 21.08
N GLY A 143 2.71 -12.76 21.94
CA GLY A 143 3.51 -13.57 22.85
C GLY A 143 4.45 -14.55 22.13
N LEU A 144 4.03 -15.16 21.02
CA LEU A 144 4.89 -16.00 20.18
C LEU A 144 6.04 -15.19 19.56
N GLU A 145 5.70 -14.04 18.96
CA GLU A 145 6.67 -13.18 18.28
C GLU A 145 7.66 -12.53 19.25
N ALA A 146 7.21 -12.12 20.42
CA ALA A 146 8.06 -11.56 21.47
C ALA A 146 9.11 -12.58 21.94
N ARG A 147 8.72 -13.84 22.14
CA ARG A 147 9.65 -14.92 22.49
C ARG A 147 10.65 -15.21 21.37
N ALA A 148 10.20 -15.26 20.11
CA ALA A 148 11.07 -15.43 18.96
C ALA A 148 12.12 -14.31 18.88
N ARG A 149 11.67 -13.05 19.03
CA ARG A 149 12.55 -11.87 19.04
C ARG A 149 13.56 -11.91 20.19
N GLN A 150 13.13 -12.23 21.40
CA GLN A 150 14.03 -12.33 22.55
C GLN A 150 15.11 -13.40 22.36
N GLY A 151 14.72 -14.60 21.92
CA GLY A 151 15.67 -15.67 21.61
C GLY A 151 16.64 -15.28 20.49
N PHE A 152 16.13 -14.64 19.43
CA PHE A 152 16.94 -14.13 18.34
C PHE A 152 17.99 -13.10 18.79
N LEU A 153 17.59 -12.08 19.57
CA LEU A 153 18.51 -11.08 20.09
C LEU A 153 19.56 -11.71 21.03
N ALA A 154 19.17 -12.71 21.82
CA ALA A 154 20.09 -13.46 22.66
C ALA A 154 21.12 -14.23 21.81
N LEU A 155 20.72 -14.87 20.72
CA LEU A 155 21.64 -15.53 19.78
C LEU A 155 22.66 -14.55 19.20
N LEU A 156 22.20 -13.40 18.69
CA LEU A 156 23.09 -12.40 18.09
C LEU A 156 24.09 -11.78 19.08
N SER A 157 23.82 -11.88 20.38
CA SER A 157 24.69 -11.35 21.44
C SER A 157 25.87 -12.28 21.79
N ARG A 158 25.82 -13.56 21.42
CA ARG A 158 26.83 -14.57 21.78
C ARG A 158 28.11 -14.48 20.95
N ASP A 159 28.08 -13.73 19.85
CA ASP A 159 29.21 -13.47 18.93
C ASP A 159 29.86 -14.74 18.36
N ASP A 160 29.09 -15.83 18.22
CA ASP A 160 29.52 -17.07 17.57
C ASP A 160 29.16 -17.06 16.08
N PRO A 161 30.14 -17.06 15.15
CA PRO A 161 29.86 -17.08 13.72
C PRO A 161 29.07 -18.32 13.28
N ASP A 162 29.24 -19.47 13.94
CA ASP A 162 28.48 -20.68 13.62
C ASP A 162 26.99 -20.53 13.96
N GLU A 163 26.67 -19.95 15.12
CA GLU A 163 25.29 -19.68 15.51
C GLU A 163 24.62 -18.65 14.58
N VAL A 164 25.35 -17.60 14.17
CA VAL A 164 24.82 -16.58 13.25
C VAL A 164 24.58 -17.16 11.85
N LEU A 165 25.49 -18.00 11.34
CA LEU A 165 25.29 -18.72 10.07
C LEU A 165 24.11 -19.68 10.15
N ASP A 166 23.94 -20.38 11.28
CA ASP A 166 22.79 -21.25 11.49
C ASP A 166 21.46 -20.51 11.68
N ALA A 167 21.51 -19.21 11.93
CA ALA A 167 20.37 -18.31 12.05
C ALA A 167 20.23 -17.33 10.86
N VAL A 168 20.91 -17.57 9.74
CA VAL A 168 20.98 -16.62 8.61
C VAL A 168 19.61 -16.22 8.05
N ASP A 169 18.64 -17.14 8.05
CA ASP A 169 17.25 -16.92 7.65
C ASP A 169 16.52 -16.05 8.68
N LEU A 170 16.76 -16.29 9.98
CA LEU A 170 16.15 -15.54 11.07
C LEU A 170 16.56 -14.07 11.09
N LEU A 171 17.74 -13.74 10.54
CA LEU A 171 18.21 -12.36 10.37
C LEU A 171 17.17 -11.49 9.64
N TYR A 172 16.44 -12.08 8.70
CA TYR A 172 15.39 -11.39 7.96
C TYR A 172 13.99 -11.63 8.55
N TRP A 173 13.68 -12.88 8.92
CA TRP A 173 12.30 -13.24 9.26
C TRP A 173 11.81 -12.68 10.59
N VAL A 174 12.64 -12.70 11.63
CA VAL A 174 12.26 -12.19 12.96
C VAL A 174 11.83 -10.72 12.92
N PRO A 175 12.62 -9.80 12.33
CA PRO A 175 12.16 -8.42 12.19
C PRO A 175 11.00 -8.23 11.20
N THR A 176 10.91 -9.04 10.15
CA THR A 176 9.79 -8.97 9.19
C THR A 176 8.46 -9.32 9.86
N LEU A 177 8.45 -10.32 10.73
CA LEU A 177 7.26 -10.76 11.45
C LEU A 177 6.72 -9.63 12.36
N ALA A 178 7.60 -8.95 13.09
CA ALA A 178 7.24 -7.77 13.88
C ALA A 178 6.69 -6.63 13.00
N LEU A 179 7.27 -6.40 11.82
CA LEU A 179 6.78 -5.38 10.89
C LEU A 179 5.35 -5.70 10.38
N ALA A 180 5.08 -6.97 10.07
CA ALA A 180 3.76 -7.43 9.64
C ALA A 180 2.67 -7.17 10.70
N GLN A 181 3.05 -7.07 11.97
CA GLN A 181 2.14 -6.80 13.10
C GLN A 181 2.07 -5.33 13.51
N SER A 182 2.60 -4.41 12.69
CA SER A 182 2.65 -2.98 13.01
C SER A 182 3.45 -2.68 14.29
N LEU A 183 4.53 -3.43 14.52
CA LEU A 183 5.49 -3.22 15.61
C LEU A 183 6.81 -2.67 15.04
N PRO A 184 6.83 -1.42 14.53
CA PRO A 184 7.97 -0.93 13.77
C PRO A 184 9.20 -0.63 14.65
N ALA A 185 9.02 -0.41 15.96
CA ALA A 185 10.14 -0.23 16.89
C ALA A 185 10.89 -1.56 17.12
N GLU A 186 10.13 -2.63 17.34
CA GLU A 186 10.61 -4.00 17.52
C GLU A 186 11.24 -4.53 16.23
N ALA A 187 10.61 -4.26 15.08
CA ALA A 187 11.17 -4.59 13.77
C ALA A 187 12.50 -3.86 13.52
N LEU A 188 12.57 -2.57 13.87
CA LEU A 188 13.80 -1.78 13.73
C LEU A 188 14.91 -2.28 14.66
N GLU A 189 14.60 -2.59 15.92
CA GLU A 189 15.55 -3.15 16.89
C GLU A 189 16.16 -4.45 16.36
N ALA A 190 15.32 -5.42 15.99
CA ALA A 190 15.77 -6.70 15.47
C ALA A 190 16.52 -6.56 14.14
N GLY A 191 16.05 -5.68 13.23
CA GLY A 191 16.70 -5.44 11.93
C GLY A 191 18.08 -4.78 12.07
N LEU A 192 18.24 -3.82 12.99
CA LEU A 192 19.54 -3.20 13.28
C LEU A 192 20.51 -4.19 13.94
N ALA A 193 20.02 -5.02 14.86
CA ALA A 193 20.82 -6.08 15.47
C ALA A 193 21.30 -7.09 14.42
N ALA A 194 20.39 -7.53 13.53
CA ALA A 194 20.70 -8.43 12.41
C ALA A 194 21.76 -7.84 11.48
N ARG A 195 21.60 -6.57 11.08
CA ARG A 195 22.58 -5.83 10.26
C ARG A 195 23.95 -5.76 10.93
N ALA A 196 23.99 -5.46 12.23
CA ALA A 196 25.23 -5.39 12.98
C ALA A 196 25.92 -6.75 13.07
N ALA A 197 25.17 -7.83 13.32
CA ALA A 197 25.70 -9.19 13.37
C ALA A 197 26.26 -9.63 11.99
N ALA A 198 25.49 -9.41 10.92
CA ALA A 198 25.93 -9.71 9.55
C ALA A 198 27.22 -8.96 9.20
N ALA A 199 27.35 -7.68 9.58
CA ALA A 199 28.55 -6.89 9.35
C ALA A 199 29.77 -7.42 10.13
N ARG A 200 29.60 -7.79 11.41
CA ARG A 200 30.69 -8.33 12.24
C ARG A 200 31.27 -9.63 11.67
N HIS A 201 30.42 -10.50 11.14
CA HIS A 201 30.83 -11.80 10.59
C HIS A 201 31.06 -11.80 9.07
N GLY A 202 31.06 -10.63 8.43
CA GLY A 202 31.36 -10.51 6.99
C GLY A 202 30.30 -11.11 6.06
N LEU A 203 29.04 -11.19 6.50
CA LEU A 203 27.93 -11.76 5.72
C LEU A 203 27.38 -10.74 4.71
N GLY A 204 28.22 -10.34 3.76
CA GLY A 204 27.92 -9.28 2.78
C GLY A 204 26.67 -9.55 1.93
N ALA A 205 26.39 -10.82 1.61
CA ALA A 205 25.20 -11.23 0.87
C ALA A 205 23.87 -10.91 1.60
N MET A 206 23.88 -10.65 2.91
CA MET A 206 22.69 -10.26 3.68
C MET A 206 22.43 -8.74 3.66
N ALA A 207 23.38 -7.92 3.20
CA ALA A 207 23.23 -6.46 3.21
C ALA A 207 21.99 -5.95 2.44
N PRO A 208 21.65 -6.46 1.23
CA PRO A 208 20.46 -6.02 0.50
C PRO A 208 19.15 -6.28 1.25
N PHE A 209 19.07 -7.41 1.95
CA PHE A 209 17.91 -7.79 2.77
C PHE A 209 17.72 -6.85 3.96
N MET A 210 18.82 -6.49 4.65
CA MET A 210 18.76 -5.58 5.80
C MET A 210 18.41 -4.15 5.36
N ASP A 211 19.00 -3.68 4.25
CA ASP A 211 18.64 -2.37 3.70
C ASP A 211 17.16 -2.35 3.26
N HIS A 212 16.67 -3.40 2.58
CA HIS A 212 15.27 -3.53 2.20
C HIS A 212 14.32 -3.51 3.41
N LEU A 213 14.54 -4.38 4.38
CA LEU A 213 13.72 -4.50 5.59
C LEU A 213 13.64 -3.17 6.38
N ILE A 214 14.79 -2.54 6.65
CA ILE A 214 14.81 -1.27 7.39
C ILE A 214 14.15 -0.16 6.55
N GLY A 215 14.33 -0.20 5.22
CA GLY A 215 13.61 0.68 4.29
C GLY A 215 12.09 0.51 4.39
N CYS A 216 11.57 -0.72 4.47
CA CYS A 216 10.16 -0.99 4.69
C CYS A 216 9.68 -0.43 6.04
N VAL A 217 10.44 -0.62 7.13
CA VAL A 217 10.11 -0.06 8.45
C VAL A 217 10.02 1.48 8.41
N TYR A 218 10.92 2.16 7.72
CA TYR A 218 10.84 3.61 7.57
C TYR A 218 9.72 4.06 6.64
N THR A 219 9.39 3.26 5.63
CA THR A 219 8.24 3.50 4.74
C THR A 219 6.93 3.47 5.54
N THR A 220 6.74 2.47 6.41
CA THR A 220 5.53 2.39 7.25
C THR A 220 5.43 3.53 8.26
N GLN A 221 6.55 4.17 8.62
CA GLN A 221 6.60 5.37 9.47
C GLN A 221 6.51 6.69 8.68
N LEU A 222 6.29 6.66 7.36
CA LEU A 222 6.31 7.85 6.48
C LEU A 222 7.66 8.62 6.51
N ARG A 223 8.75 7.97 6.88
CA ARG A 223 10.12 8.52 6.90
C ARG A 223 10.77 8.37 5.52
N VAL A 224 10.19 9.06 4.54
CA VAL A 224 10.53 8.91 3.11
C VAL A 224 12.02 9.18 2.85
N ASP A 225 12.58 10.25 3.42
CA ASP A 225 13.98 10.63 3.20
C ASP A 225 14.97 9.56 3.71
N GLU A 226 14.65 8.89 4.82
CA GLU A 226 15.47 7.80 5.34
C GLU A 226 15.20 6.46 4.61
N ALA A 227 13.97 6.21 4.18
CA ALA A 227 13.58 4.97 3.50
C ALA A 227 14.17 4.87 2.09
N THR A 228 14.10 5.94 1.29
CA THR A 228 14.51 5.94 -0.12
C THR A 228 15.93 5.40 -0.35
N PRO A 229 17.00 5.92 0.29
CA PRO A 229 18.35 5.43 0.02
C PRO A 229 18.57 3.99 0.49
N LEU A 230 17.79 3.49 1.45
CA LEU A 230 17.83 2.10 1.88
C LEU A 230 17.20 1.18 0.83
N VAL A 231 16.00 1.53 0.36
CA VAL A 231 15.28 0.76 -0.67
C VAL A 231 16.09 0.72 -1.97
N GLU A 232 16.70 1.83 -2.38
CA GLU A 232 17.56 1.89 -3.58
C GLU A 232 18.78 0.96 -3.49
N ARG A 233 19.45 0.92 -2.33
CA ARG A 233 20.58 0.00 -2.11
C ARG A 233 20.14 -1.46 -2.09
N GLY A 234 19.00 -1.75 -1.45
CA GLY A 234 18.39 -3.09 -1.48
C GLY A 234 18.11 -3.53 -2.92
N LEU A 235 17.44 -2.68 -3.70
CA LEU A 235 17.13 -2.92 -5.11
C LEU A 235 18.38 -3.18 -5.94
N ALA A 236 19.42 -2.34 -5.80
CA ALA A 236 20.69 -2.51 -6.51
C ALA A 236 21.38 -3.83 -6.13
N GLY A 237 21.34 -4.20 -4.84
CA GLY A 237 21.90 -5.45 -4.34
C GLY A 237 21.18 -6.70 -4.86
N PHE A 238 19.85 -6.69 -4.89
CA PHE A 238 19.07 -7.78 -5.47
C PHE A 238 19.27 -7.91 -6.97
N ALA A 239 19.35 -6.78 -7.69
CA ALA A 239 19.69 -6.78 -9.12
C ALA A 239 21.08 -7.39 -9.39
N ALA A 240 22.10 -6.96 -8.63
CA ALA A 240 23.47 -7.45 -8.79
C ALA A 240 23.61 -8.95 -8.47
N SER A 241 22.79 -9.47 -7.56
CA SER A 241 22.79 -10.89 -7.19
C SER A 241 21.91 -11.77 -8.08
N GLY A 242 21.12 -11.18 -8.99
CA GLY A 242 20.17 -11.90 -9.82
C GLY A 242 18.95 -12.43 -9.05
N ASN A 243 18.63 -11.81 -7.91
CA ASN A 243 17.52 -12.24 -7.05
C ASN A 243 16.23 -11.52 -7.44
N SER A 244 15.60 -11.98 -8.53
CA SER A 244 14.46 -11.30 -9.14
C SER A 244 13.23 -11.19 -8.23
N SER A 245 12.97 -12.16 -7.36
CA SER A 245 11.79 -12.13 -6.47
C SER A 245 11.88 -10.99 -5.45
N TRP A 246 13.02 -10.87 -4.79
CA TRP A 246 13.27 -9.77 -3.86
C TRP A 246 13.46 -8.43 -4.57
N TRP A 247 14.02 -8.45 -5.78
CA TRP A 247 14.07 -7.26 -6.61
C TRP A 247 12.66 -6.73 -6.91
N MET A 248 11.71 -7.61 -7.29
CA MET A 248 10.32 -7.24 -7.53
C MET A 248 9.66 -6.65 -6.29
N HIS A 249 9.91 -7.23 -5.11
CA HIS A 249 9.39 -6.71 -3.85
C HIS A 249 10.02 -5.38 -3.41
N ALA A 250 11.34 -5.21 -3.56
CA ALA A 250 11.96 -3.91 -3.33
C ALA A 250 11.46 -2.85 -4.33
N LYS A 251 11.17 -3.27 -5.56
CA LYS A 251 10.62 -2.41 -6.60
C LYS A 251 9.20 -1.97 -6.27
N SER A 252 8.35 -2.83 -5.73
CA SER A 252 7.00 -2.46 -5.32
C SER A 252 7.00 -1.43 -4.18
N ILE A 253 7.88 -1.59 -3.20
CA ILE A 253 8.11 -0.59 -2.14
C ILE A 253 8.61 0.75 -2.71
N GLN A 254 9.50 0.75 -3.70
CA GLN A 254 9.94 1.98 -4.37
C GLN A 254 8.76 2.75 -4.98
N HIS A 255 7.78 2.05 -5.56
CA HIS A 255 6.58 2.70 -6.10
C HIS A 255 5.68 3.27 -5.00
N VAL A 256 5.52 2.55 -3.89
CA VAL A 256 4.82 3.06 -2.70
C VAL A 256 5.46 4.36 -2.21
N LEU A 257 6.80 4.42 -2.13
CA LEU A 257 7.52 5.64 -1.78
C LEU A 257 7.35 6.75 -2.82
N ALA A 258 7.38 6.42 -4.11
CA ALA A 258 7.18 7.40 -5.18
C ALA A 258 5.79 8.06 -5.13
N VAL A 259 4.75 7.34 -4.69
CA VAL A 259 3.42 7.91 -4.45
C VAL A 259 3.44 8.96 -3.33
N MET A 260 4.27 8.77 -2.30
CA MET A 260 4.43 9.69 -1.18
C MET A 260 5.38 10.86 -1.49
N SER A 261 6.32 10.69 -2.42
CA SER A 261 7.37 11.66 -2.76
C SER A 261 7.00 12.54 -3.95
N ARG A 262 7.73 13.65 -4.14
CA ARG A 262 7.52 14.61 -5.26
C ARG A 262 8.02 14.07 -6.60
N GLU A 263 8.58 12.87 -6.63
CA GLU A 263 9.24 12.31 -7.78
C GLU A 263 8.24 11.69 -8.76
N GLN A 264 8.60 11.71 -10.05
CA GLN A 264 7.87 10.99 -11.08
C GLN A 264 7.88 9.49 -10.75
N PRO A 265 6.81 8.73 -11.09
CA PRO A 265 6.85 7.29 -10.98
C PRO A 265 8.10 6.75 -11.71
N PRO A 266 8.74 5.68 -11.20
CA PRO A 266 9.95 5.13 -11.79
C PRO A 266 9.80 4.93 -13.30
N ALA A 267 10.85 5.21 -14.07
CA ALA A 267 10.82 5.22 -15.54
C ALA A 267 10.50 3.86 -16.20
N ASP A 268 10.43 2.80 -15.40
CA ASP A 268 10.31 1.40 -15.79
C ASP A 268 8.94 0.76 -15.46
N MET A 269 7.87 1.57 -15.35
CA MET A 269 6.50 1.08 -15.16
C MET A 269 6.09 0.02 -16.20
N GLU A 270 6.44 0.19 -17.48
CA GLU A 270 6.13 -0.79 -18.54
C GLU A 270 6.83 -2.14 -18.31
N GLU A 271 8.08 -2.12 -17.80
CA GLU A 271 8.82 -3.32 -17.48
C GLU A 271 8.24 -4.03 -16.25
N LEU A 272 7.79 -3.26 -15.26
CA LEU A 272 7.10 -3.79 -14.09
C LEU A 272 5.79 -4.47 -14.47
N GLU A 273 4.94 -3.81 -15.28
CA GLU A 273 3.70 -4.39 -15.79
C GLU A 273 3.97 -5.70 -16.55
N ARG A 274 5.00 -5.71 -17.40
CA ARG A 274 5.43 -6.91 -18.12
C ARG A 274 5.85 -8.04 -17.16
N LEU A 275 6.64 -7.73 -16.12
CA LEU A 275 7.13 -8.71 -15.16
C LEU A 275 6.01 -9.25 -14.25
N VAL A 276 5.07 -8.40 -13.83
CA VAL A 276 3.87 -8.81 -13.09
C VAL A 276 3.05 -9.82 -13.90
N LEU A 277 2.90 -9.58 -15.22
CA LEU A 277 2.17 -10.48 -16.12
C LEU A 277 2.88 -11.80 -16.37
N ILE A 278 4.21 -11.79 -16.55
CA ILE A 278 5.00 -13.01 -16.81
C ILE A 278 5.03 -13.91 -15.59
N GLY A 279 5.26 -13.34 -14.40
CA GLY A 279 5.16 -14.07 -13.16
C GLY A 279 6.29 -15.03 -12.82
N ASP A 280 7.22 -15.33 -13.72
CA ASP A 280 8.33 -16.28 -13.47
C ASP A 280 9.13 -15.98 -12.20
N TRP A 281 9.19 -14.72 -11.78
CA TRP A 281 9.87 -14.27 -10.56
C TRP A 281 9.23 -14.77 -9.27
N ARG A 282 7.98 -15.26 -9.29
CA ARG A 282 7.27 -15.82 -8.13
C ARG A 282 7.25 -17.35 -8.11
N GLU A 283 7.92 -18.02 -9.05
CA GLU A 283 7.99 -19.49 -9.06
C GLU A 283 8.58 -19.98 -7.73
N GLY A 284 7.81 -20.79 -7.01
CA GLY A 284 8.18 -21.28 -5.68
C GLY A 284 8.05 -20.26 -4.54
N ARG A 285 7.46 -19.07 -4.78
CA ARG A 285 7.29 -17.96 -3.81
C ARG A 285 5.93 -17.26 -3.94
N ARG A 286 4.80 -17.96 -3.86
CA ARG A 286 3.51 -17.29 -4.11
C ARG A 286 3.18 -16.30 -2.99
N SER A 287 3.52 -16.53 -1.72
CA SER A 287 3.27 -15.54 -0.66
C SER A 287 3.94 -14.19 -0.91
N LEU A 288 5.25 -14.18 -1.18
CA LEU A 288 5.96 -12.96 -1.60
C LEU A 288 5.35 -12.37 -2.89
N GLY A 289 4.99 -13.24 -3.84
CA GLY A 289 4.32 -12.86 -5.07
C GLY A 289 3.01 -12.11 -4.84
N HIS A 290 2.14 -12.66 -3.98
CA HIS A 290 0.87 -12.08 -3.62
C HIS A 290 1.03 -10.79 -2.81
N SER A 291 2.04 -10.68 -1.93
CA SER A 291 2.36 -9.39 -1.28
C SER A 291 2.76 -8.33 -2.31
N VAL A 292 3.58 -8.65 -3.32
CA VAL A 292 3.90 -7.71 -4.41
C VAL A 292 2.65 -7.30 -5.20
N LEU A 293 1.77 -8.25 -5.53
CA LEU A 293 0.51 -7.94 -6.21
C LEU A 293 -0.39 -7.04 -5.35
N MET A 294 -0.46 -7.31 -4.05
CA MET A 294 -1.17 -6.44 -3.11
C MET A 294 -0.56 -5.04 -3.10
N GLU A 295 0.76 -4.90 -3.00
CA GLU A 295 1.43 -3.58 -3.02
C GLU A 295 1.14 -2.82 -4.32
N MET A 296 1.18 -3.52 -5.45
CA MET A 296 0.79 -2.94 -6.75
C MET A 296 -0.67 -2.48 -6.78
N ALA A 297 -1.59 -3.28 -6.24
CA ALA A 297 -2.99 -2.89 -6.13
C ALA A 297 -3.18 -1.68 -5.20
N ILE A 298 -2.37 -1.53 -4.14
CA ILE A 298 -2.34 -0.35 -3.29
C ILE A 298 -1.88 0.88 -4.09
N VAL A 299 -0.83 0.75 -4.91
CA VAL A 299 -0.37 1.85 -5.78
C VAL A 299 -1.47 2.27 -6.75
N LEU A 300 -2.12 1.34 -7.43
CA LEU A 300 -3.22 1.65 -8.36
C LEU A 300 -4.41 2.33 -7.68
N THR A 301 -4.81 1.82 -6.51
CA THR A 301 -5.87 2.46 -5.71
C THR A 301 -5.45 3.88 -5.29
N SER A 302 -4.17 4.08 -5.00
CA SER A 302 -3.58 5.38 -4.69
C SER A 302 -3.49 6.32 -5.89
N LEU A 303 -3.64 5.82 -7.11
CA LEU A 303 -3.77 6.62 -8.33
C LEU A 303 -5.24 6.80 -8.77
N GLY A 304 -6.19 6.24 -8.01
CA GLY A 304 -7.62 6.27 -8.31
C GLY A 304 -8.11 5.17 -9.25
N ASP A 305 -7.25 4.23 -9.67
CA ASP A 305 -7.59 3.09 -10.53
C ASP A 305 -8.04 1.88 -9.69
N VAL A 306 -9.27 1.96 -9.17
CA VAL A 306 -9.87 0.89 -8.36
C VAL A 306 -10.09 -0.39 -9.19
N ASP A 307 -10.45 -0.24 -10.46
CA ASP A 307 -10.71 -1.38 -11.34
C ASP A 307 -9.41 -2.14 -11.64
N GLY A 308 -8.32 -1.40 -11.91
CA GLY A 308 -6.98 -1.97 -12.05
C GLY A 308 -6.51 -2.66 -10.77
N ALA A 309 -6.69 -2.03 -9.62
CA ALA A 309 -6.38 -2.65 -8.33
C ALA A 309 -7.17 -3.95 -8.11
N GLY A 310 -8.47 -3.95 -8.42
CA GLY A 310 -9.32 -5.13 -8.33
C GLY A 310 -8.95 -6.25 -9.30
N ARG A 311 -8.41 -5.92 -10.49
CA ARG A 311 -7.86 -6.91 -11.44
C ARG A 311 -6.56 -7.52 -10.93
N ILE A 312 -5.63 -6.71 -10.45
CA ILE A 312 -4.36 -7.19 -9.89
C ILE A 312 -4.61 -8.07 -8.66
N ALA A 313 -5.48 -7.65 -7.75
CA ALA A 313 -5.80 -8.41 -6.54
C ALA A 313 -6.46 -9.78 -6.82
N ARG A 314 -7.10 -9.96 -7.99
CA ARG A 314 -7.72 -11.23 -8.42
C ARG A 314 -6.89 -11.98 -9.46
N ALA A 315 -5.68 -11.52 -9.78
CA ALA A 315 -4.90 -12.05 -10.90
C ALA A 315 -4.56 -13.53 -10.74
N GLU A 316 -4.47 -14.01 -9.49
CA GLU A 316 -4.03 -15.36 -9.15
C GLU A 316 -5.09 -16.21 -8.44
N GLY A 317 -6.33 -15.70 -8.28
CA GLY A 317 -7.42 -16.46 -7.67
C GLY A 317 -8.37 -15.62 -6.82
N ASP A 318 -9.26 -16.32 -6.10
CA ASP A 318 -10.03 -15.72 -5.01
C ASP A 318 -9.16 -15.54 -3.75
N LEU A 319 -9.57 -14.67 -2.83
CA LEU A 319 -8.83 -14.33 -1.62
C LEU A 319 -8.39 -15.54 -0.78
N ASP A 320 -9.19 -16.62 -0.76
CA ASP A 320 -8.87 -17.85 -0.03
C ASP A 320 -7.86 -18.75 -0.74
N GLU A 321 -7.65 -18.55 -2.04
CA GLU A 321 -6.62 -19.23 -2.83
C GLU A 321 -5.26 -18.50 -2.72
N LEU A 322 -5.28 -17.24 -2.27
CA LEU A 322 -4.09 -16.43 -2.07
C LEU A 322 -3.36 -16.78 -0.77
N GLU A 323 -2.03 -16.78 -0.86
CA GLU A 323 -1.13 -17.00 0.27
C GLU A 323 -0.71 -15.66 0.88
N LEU A 324 -1.55 -15.14 1.78
CA LEU A 324 -1.38 -13.83 2.38
C LEU A 324 -1.35 -13.92 3.90
N THR A 325 -0.47 -13.15 4.53
CA THR A 325 -0.53 -12.91 5.98
C THR A 325 -1.81 -12.19 6.36
N ASN A 326 -2.20 -12.21 7.63
CA ASN A 326 -3.39 -11.54 8.14
C ASN A 326 -3.47 -10.05 7.72
N ALA A 327 -2.36 -9.31 7.77
CA ALA A 327 -2.32 -7.91 7.37
C ALA A 327 -2.59 -7.77 5.86
N ASP A 328 -1.84 -8.49 5.02
CA ASP A 328 -1.98 -8.41 3.56
C ASP A 328 -3.35 -8.92 3.08
N ARG A 329 -3.89 -9.95 3.74
CA ARG A 329 -5.24 -10.48 3.48
C ARG A 329 -6.31 -9.44 3.79
N ALA A 330 -6.21 -8.74 4.92
CA ALA A 330 -7.14 -7.67 5.25
C ALA A 330 -7.08 -6.51 4.23
N LEU A 331 -5.87 -6.08 3.85
CA LEU A 331 -5.66 -5.04 2.85
C LEU A 331 -6.19 -5.46 1.47
N THR A 332 -6.01 -6.73 1.09
CA THR A 332 -6.54 -7.30 -0.16
C THR A 332 -8.06 -7.38 -0.12
N ALA A 333 -8.64 -7.86 0.98
CA ALA A 333 -10.08 -7.91 1.18
C ALA A 333 -10.73 -6.53 1.05
N GLU A 334 -10.11 -5.48 1.61
CA GLU A 334 -10.57 -4.09 1.44
C GLU A 334 -10.62 -3.66 -0.03
N MET A 335 -9.58 -3.94 -0.80
CA MET A 335 -9.52 -3.55 -2.22
C MET A 335 -10.59 -4.29 -3.03
N LEU A 336 -10.74 -5.60 -2.79
CA LEU A 336 -11.77 -6.42 -3.42
C LEU A 336 -13.18 -5.95 -3.02
N PHE A 337 -13.35 -5.50 -1.77
CA PHE A 337 -14.62 -5.00 -1.23
C PHE A 337 -15.00 -3.67 -1.87
N ALA A 338 -14.04 -2.75 -2.01
CA ALA A 338 -14.25 -1.48 -2.70
C ALA A 338 -14.63 -1.69 -4.18
N ALA A 339 -14.01 -2.67 -4.85
CA ALA A 339 -14.38 -3.07 -6.21
C ALA A 339 -15.79 -3.69 -6.26
N ALA A 340 -16.12 -4.62 -5.36
CA ALA A 340 -17.46 -5.23 -5.30
C ALA A 340 -18.57 -4.19 -5.09
N LEU A 341 -18.34 -3.19 -4.21
CA LEU A 341 -19.26 -2.07 -4.03
C LEU A 341 -19.40 -1.19 -5.28
N ALA A 342 -18.33 -1.02 -6.06
CA ALA A 342 -18.38 -0.27 -7.31
C ALA A 342 -19.18 -1.00 -8.40
N ASP A 343 -19.06 -2.33 -8.43
CA ASP A 343 -19.79 -3.22 -9.36
C ASP A 343 -21.24 -3.50 -8.93
N GLY A 344 -21.62 -3.10 -7.71
CA GLY A 344 -22.93 -3.41 -7.14
C GLY A 344 -23.09 -4.86 -6.67
N ASP A 345 -21.98 -5.61 -6.53
CA ASP A 345 -21.95 -6.96 -5.99
C ASP A 345 -22.05 -6.93 -4.45
N THR A 346 -23.28 -6.88 -3.95
CA THR A 346 -23.56 -6.87 -2.51
C THR A 346 -23.16 -8.17 -1.84
N ALA A 347 -23.30 -9.31 -2.51
CA ALA A 347 -22.98 -10.62 -1.94
C ALA A 347 -21.47 -10.78 -1.73
N GLY A 348 -20.66 -10.37 -2.72
CA GLY A 348 -19.21 -10.33 -2.60
C GLY A 348 -18.73 -9.36 -1.52
N ALA A 349 -19.33 -8.15 -1.46
CA ALA A 349 -19.01 -7.18 -0.42
C ALA A 349 -19.31 -7.72 0.99
N GLU A 350 -20.49 -8.30 1.22
CA GLU A 350 -20.86 -8.90 2.50
C GLU A 350 -19.94 -10.07 2.88
N ARG A 351 -19.51 -10.88 1.90
CA ARG A 351 -18.56 -11.97 2.14
C ARG A 351 -17.21 -11.45 2.63
N LEU A 352 -16.64 -10.47 1.94
CA LEU A 352 -15.36 -9.88 2.30
C LEU A 352 -15.41 -9.21 3.67
N GLN A 353 -16.53 -8.55 4.00
CA GLN A 353 -16.75 -8.01 5.33
C GLN A 353 -16.77 -9.12 6.40
N ARG A 354 -17.51 -10.22 6.17
CA ARG A 354 -17.54 -11.35 7.11
C ARG A 354 -16.16 -11.95 7.33
N ILE A 355 -15.36 -12.11 6.27
CA ILE A 355 -13.98 -12.60 6.37
C ILE A 355 -13.19 -11.70 7.34
N VAL A 356 -13.15 -10.39 7.08
CA VAL A 356 -12.40 -9.44 7.90
C VAL A 356 -12.91 -9.38 9.34
N GLU A 357 -14.22 -9.53 9.57
CA GLU A 357 -14.83 -9.61 10.91
C GLU A 357 -14.41 -10.87 11.69
N HIS A 358 -13.99 -11.93 11.00
CA HIS A 358 -13.52 -13.19 11.59
C HIS A 358 -11.99 -13.34 11.58
N MET A 359 -11.26 -12.26 11.33
CA MET A 359 -9.79 -12.21 11.50
C MET A 359 -9.39 -11.83 12.93
N MET A 360 -8.18 -12.19 13.34
CA MET A 360 -7.57 -11.72 14.58
C MET A 360 -7.55 -10.18 14.60
N PRO A 361 -7.89 -9.53 15.73
CA PRO A 361 -8.04 -8.07 15.79
C PRO A 361 -6.69 -7.34 15.88
N SER A 362 -5.80 -7.58 14.92
CA SER A 362 -4.54 -6.84 14.79
C SER A 362 -4.79 -5.37 14.40
N PRO A 363 -3.82 -4.47 14.61
CA PRO A 363 -3.90 -3.07 14.19
C PRO A 363 -4.39 -2.86 12.75
N TYR A 364 -3.81 -3.59 11.80
CA TYR A 364 -4.19 -3.51 10.38
C TYR A 364 -5.62 -3.96 10.15
N VAL A 365 -6.04 -5.08 10.75
CA VAL A 365 -7.39 -5.62 10.62
C VAL A 365 -8.41 -4.65 11.19
N LEU A 366 -8.14 -4.05 12.36
CA LEU A 366 -9.04 -3.06 12.97
C LEU A 366 -9.21 -1.82 12.09
N ILE A 367 -8.10 -1.28 11.54
CA ILE A 367 -8.15 -0.15 10.61
C ILE A 367 -8.98 -0.51 9.37
N VAL A 368 -8.75 -1.69 8.79
CA VAL A 368 -9.52 -2.17 7.62
C VAL A 368 -11.00 -2.30 7.94
N ARG A 369 -11.38 -2.87 9.10
CA ARG A 369 -12.79 -2.96 9.54
C ARG A 369 -13.46 -1.59 9.57
N GLU A 370 -12.81 -0.60 10.16
CA GLU A 370 -13.37 0.75 10.21
C GLU A 370 -13.49 1.39 8.82
N ARG A 371 -12.50 1.18 7.94
CA ARG A 371 -12.57 1.66 6.56
C ARG A 371 -13.72 1.02 5.79
N MET A 372 -13.89 -0.29 5.88
CA MET A 372 -15.01 -1.00 5.23
C MET A 372 -16.37 -0.51 5.75
N ARG A 373 -16.52 -0.29 7.05
CA ARG A 373 -17.76 0.29 7.63
C ARG A 373 -18.01 1.73 7.15
N ALA A 374 -16.97 2.55 7.04
CA ALA A 374 -17.10 3.92 6.52
C ALA A 374 -17.54 3.94 5.05
N LEU A 375 -17.04 3.00 4.23
CA LEU A 375 -17.45 2.83 2.83
C LEU A 375 -18.94 2.45 2.67
N LEU A 376 -19.55 1.81 3.67
CA LEU A 376 -20.98 1.45 3.69
C LEU A 376 -21.89 2.55 4.24
N SER A 377 -21.41 3.27 5.25
CA SER A 377 -22.23 4.21 6.04
C SER A 377 -22.15 5.66 5.57
N ASP A 378 -21.34 5.94 4.54
CA ASP A 378 -21.08 7.29 4.02
C ASP A 378 -20.50 8.27 5.06
N GLY A 379 -20.11 7.78 6.23
CA GLY A 379 -19.59 8.54 7.35
C GLY A 379 -18.07 8.74 7.30
N ALA A 380 -17.59 9.73 8.04
CA ALA A 380 -16.16 9.81 8.37
C ALA A 380 -15.80 8.65 9.33
N VAL A 381 -14.61 8.06 9.17
CA VAL A 381 -14.08 7.07 10.12
C VAL A 381 -14.00 7.72 11.53
N LEU A 382 -14.51 7.01 12.54
CA LEU A 382 -14.51 7.47 13.93
C LEU A 382 -13.13 7.32 14.59
N ASP A 383 -12.76 8.40 15.30
CA ASP A 383 -11.69 8.73 16.25
C ASP A 383 -10.19 8.48 15.91
N PRO A 384 -9.34 9.55 15.86
CA PRO A 384 -7.88 9.42 15.85
C PRO A 384 -7.27 8.59 16.99
N VAL A 385 -7.97 8.32 18.10
CA VAL A 385 -7.42 7.52 19.23
C VAL A 385 -7.09 6.08 18.84
N VAL A 386 -7.99 5.39 18.10
CA VAL A 386 -7.72 4.03 17.59
C VAL A 386 -6.54 4.05 16.63
N VAL A 387 -6.31 5.16 15.94
CA VAL A 387 -5.29 5.32 14.90
C VAL A 387 -3.95 5.79 15.48
N GLN A 388 -3.95 6.49 16.62
CA GLN A 388 -2.76 6.96 17.35
C GLN A 388 -2.08 5.84 18.15
N ASP A 389 -2.86 4.94 18.76
CA ASP A 389 -2.34 3.79 19.51
C ASP A 389 -1.72 2.71 18.60
N LEU A 390 -2.04 2.73 17.30
CA LEU A 390 -1.53 1.81 16.28
C LEU A 390 -0.26 2.31 15.55
N GLY A 391 0.28 3.45 16.00
CA GLY A 391 1.52 4.05 15.51
C GLY A 391 1.28 5.09 14.41
N ASN A 392 1.86 6.27 14.58
CA ASN A 392 1.88 7.33 13.56
C ASN A 392 2.53 6.80 12.26
N GLY A 393 1.75 6.51 11.21
CA GLY A 393 2.28 5.80 10.05
C GLY A 393 1.41 5.74 8.79
N PHE A 394 1.91 5.00 7.80
CA PHE A 394 1.40 4.86 6.43
C PHE A 394 -0.11 4.54 6.34
N GLU A 395 -0.65 3.72 7.24
CA GLU A 395 -2.07 3.36 7.17
C GLU A 395 -3.00 4.51 7.59
N ILE A 396 -2.54 5.45 8.42
CA ILE A 396 -3.28 6.69 8.71
C ILE A 396 -3.39 7.51 7.43
N PHE A 397 -2.26 7.65 6.74
CA PHE A 397 -2.17 8.35 5.46
C PHE A 397 -3.11 7.71 4.43
N ARG A 398 -3.00 6.38 4.25
CA ARG A 398 -3.83 5.60 3.32
C ARG A 398 -5.31 5.70 3.66
N THR A 399 -5.67 5.65 4.94
CA THR A 399 -7.07 5.82 5.39
C THR A 399 -7.64 7.16 4.93
N ARG A 400 -6.92 8.26 5.19
CA ARG A 400 -7.33 9.59 4.75
C ARG A 400 -7.42 9.69 3.22
N TRP A 401 -6.47 9.09 2.51
CA TRP A 401 -6.46 9.03 1.04
C TRP A 401 -7.67 8.27 0.47
N LEU A 402 -7.99 7.09 1.00
CA LEU A 402 -9.09 6.25 0.53
C LEU A 402 -10.45 6.92 0.76
N LEU A 403 -10.64 7.57 1.93
CA LEU A 403 -11.85 8.34 2.21
C LEU A 403 -12.03 9.52 1.25
N LEU A 404 -10.94 10.26 0.98
CA LEU A 404 -10.95 11.30 -0.04
C LEU A 404 -11.34 10.73 -1.41
N SER A 405 -10.64 9.69 -1.86
CA SER A 405 -10.88 9.04 -3.16
C SER A 405 -12.32 8.57 -3.30
N HIS A 406 -12.88 7.98 -2.24
CA HIS A 406 -14.27 7.52 -2.22
C HIS A 406 -15.27 8.69 -2.28
N ALA A 407 -15.07 9.73 -1.46
CA ALA A 407 -15.96 10.89 -1.45
C ALA A 407 -15.97 11.61 -2.81
N VAL A 408 -14.81 11.72 -3.46
CA VAL A 408 -14.68 12.28 -4.80
C VAL A 408 -15.42 11.42 -5.84
N ARG A 409 -15.21 10.09 -5.82
CA ARG A 409 -15.88 9.17 -6.75
C ARG A 409 -17.40 9.20 -6.63
N ARG A 410 -17.93 9.31 -5.41
CA ARG A 410 -19.37 9.43 -5.13
C ARG A 410 -19.93 10.84 -5.41
N GLY A 411 -19.10 11.80 -5.82
CA GLY A 411 -19.52 13.18 -6.08
C GLY A 411 -19.92 13.97 -4.83
N ARG A 412 -19.53 13.51 -3.63
CA ARG A 412 -19.87 14.14 -2.35
C ARG A 412 -18.89 15.25 -2.01
N ARG A 413 -19.20 16.45 -2.49
CA ARG A 413 -18.29 17.61 -2.43
C ARG A 413 -17.86 17.96 -1.01
N ASP A 414 -18.80 18.09 -0.07
CA ASP A 414 -18.46 18.52 1.30
C ASP A 414 -17.59 17.49 2.03
N ALA A 415 -17.92 16.20 1.88
CA ALA A 415 -17.13 15.11 2.44
C ALA A 415 -15.72 15.03 1.79
N ALA A 416 -15.62 15.24 0.47
CA ALA A 416 -14.34 15.24 -0.24
C ALA A 416 -13.45 16.41 0.18
N LEU A 417 -14.02 17.60 0.36
CA LEU A 417 -13.27 18.78 0.83
C LEU A 417 -12.79 18.61 2.27
N GLY A 418 -13.63 18.08 3.17
CA GLY A 418 -13.23 17.76 4.53
C GLY A 418 -12.13 16.69 4.59
N ALA A 419 -12.25 15.63 3.80
CA ALA A 419 -11.24 14.58 3.70
C ALA A 419 -9.91 15.12 3.12
N LEU A 420 -9.98 16.00 2.13
CA LEU A 420 -8.80 16.67 1.55
C LEU A 420 -8.06 17.52 2.59
N ALA A 421 -8.78 18.33 3.37
CA ALA A 421 -8.18 19.15 4.43
C ALA A 421 -7.50 18.29 5.51
N ASN A 422 -8.15 17.20 5.93
CA ASN A 422 -7.57 16.25 6.88
C ASN A 422 -6.32 15.53 6.35
N LEU A 423 -6.35 15.13 5.07
CA LEU A 423 -5.20 14.56 4.39
C LEU A 423 -4.05 15.58 4.30
N ASP A 424 -4.35 16.84 3.99
CA ASP A 424 -3.37 17.91 3.85
C ASP A 424 -2.66 18.26 5.16
N ALA A 425 -3.44 18.42 6.24
CA ALA A 425 -2.91 18.68 7.57
C ALA A 425 -1.92 17.59 7.98
N TYR A 426 -2.32 16.33 7.80
CA TYR A 426 -1.46 15.20 8.14
C TYR A 426 -0.24 15.08 7.23
N ALA A 427 -0.41 15.24 5.92
CA ALA A 427 0.70 15.20 4.98
C ALA A 427 1.74 16.29 5.28
N SER A 428 1.30 17.43 5.82
CA SER A 428 2.18 18.51 6.25
C SER A 428 2.95 18.16 7.52
N GLU A 429 2.27 17.61 8.53
CA GLU A 429 2.90 17.10 9.77
C GLU A 429 3.92 16.00 9.46
N ALA A 430 3.56 15.06 8.60
CA ALA A 430 4.39 13.94 8.18
C ALA A 430 5.40 14.29 7.06
N ARG A 431 5.46 15.55 6.60
CA ARG A 431 6.37 16.04 5.55
C ARG A 431 6.27 15.34 4.19
N VAL A 432 5.12 14.77 3.85
CA VAL A 432 4.80 14.11 2.56
C VAL A 432 3.99 15.02 1.62
N ALA A 433 4.48 16.25 1.41
CA ALA A 433 3.73 17.30 0.70
C ALA A 433 3.41 17.00 -0.78
N ALA A 434 4.06 16.01 -1.39
CA ALA A 434 3.82 15.61 -2.79
C ALA A 434 2.42 15.04 -3.04
N VAL A 435 1.82 14.50 -1.99
CA VAL A 435 0.49 13.87 -2.03
C VAL A 435 -0.57 14.89 -2.43
N ARG A 436 -0.37 16.18 -2.14
CA ARG A 436 -1.26 17.28 -2.54
C ARG A 436 -1.53 17.29 -4.05
N THR A 437 -0.48 17.14 -4.86
CA THR A 437 -0.58 17.15 -6.33
C THR A 437 -1.40 15.96 -6.84
N ARG A 438 -1.20 14.78 -6.24
CA ARG A 438 -1.95 13.57 -6.59
C ARG A 438 -3.40 13.63 -6.09
N ALA A 439 -3.64 14.15 -4.90
CA ALA A 439 -4.99 14.30 -4.34
C ALA A 439 -5.88 15.18 -5.26
N VAL A 440 -5.29 16.18 -5.92
CA VAL A 440 -5.95 17.00 -6.94
C VAL A 440 -6.31 16.18 -8.20
N GLN A 441 -5.47 15.21 -8.57
CA GLN A 441 -5.77 14.33 -9.71
C GLN A 441 -6.99 13.45 -9.47
N LEU A 442 -7.32 13.10 -8.21
CA LEU A 442 -8.57 12.38 -7.90
C LEU A 442 -9.82 13.18 -8.31
N PHE A 443 -9.77 14.51 -8.20
CA PHE A 443 -10.85 15.39 -8.64
C PHE A 443 -10.92 15.52 -10.18
N ARG A 444 -9.95 14.98 -10.92
CA ARG A 444 -10.08 14.74 -12.35
C ARG A 444 -10.95 13.50 -12.54
N THR A 445 -12.11 13.66 -13.15
CA THR A 445 -12.97 12.51 -13.48
C THR A 445 -12.22 11.58 -14.46
N PRO A 446 -12.11 10.27 -14.19
CA PRO A 446 -11.63 9.31 -15.16
C PRO A 446 -12.47 9.40 -16.43
N VAL A 447 -11.82 9.57 -17.58
CA VAL A 447 -12.48 9.46 -18.88
C VAL A 447 -12.59 7.96 -19.19
N ALA A 448 -13.68 7.34 -18.76
CA ALA A 448 -14.14 6.06 -19.28
C ALA A 448 -15.61 6.18 -19.71
N ALA A 449 -15.95 5.46 -20.78
CA ALA A 449 -17.02 5.75 -21.72
C ALA A 449 -18.45 5.45 -21.21
N ALA A 450 -19.40 6.30 -21.68
CA ALA A 450 -20.87 6.13 -21.76
C ALA A 450 -21.63 6.20 -20.41
N GLU A 451 -22.68 6.99 -20.19
CA GLU A 451 -23.61 7.77 -21.04
C GLU A 451 -24.00 9.05 -20.27
N GLY A 452 -23.70 10.25 -20.78
CA GLY A 452 -24.14 11.52 -20.17
C GLY A 452 -23.09 12.64 -20.11
N VAL A 453 -21.81 12.33 -20.33
CA VAL A 453 -20.76 13.36 -20.45
C VAL A 453 -20.54 13.72 -21.90
N LEU A 454 -20.58 15.01 -22.20
CA LEU A 454 -20.25 15.55 -23.52
C LEU A 454 -18.80 15.24 -23.86
N SER A 455 -18.55 14.58 -24.98
CA SER A 455 -17.20 14.47 -25.56
C SER A 455 -16.57 15.85 -25.71
N THR A 456 -15.24 15.95 -25.75
CA THR A 456 -14.51 17.21 -25.97
C THR A 456 -15.09 18.03 -27.12
N ARG A 457 -15.49 17.34 -28.20
CA ARG A 457 -16.10 17.97 -29.37
C ARG A 457 -17.53 18.46 -29.13
N GLN A 458 -18.33 17.70 -28.40
CA GLN A 458 -19.65 18.11 -27.96
C GLN A 458 -19.58 19.27 -26.96
N LEU A 459 -18.57 19.30 -26.09
CA LEU A 459 -18.32 20.39 -25.14
C LEU A 459 -17.88 21.67 -25.85
N GLU A 460 -17.01 21.59 -26.86
CA GLU A 460 -16.64 22.73 -27.71
C GLU A 460 -17.86 23.33 -28.41
N ILE A 461 -18.71 22.46 -28.97
CA ILE A 461 -19.95 22.86 -29.66
C ILE A 461 -20.98 23.42 -28.68
N ALA A 462 -21.12 22.82 -27.48
CA ALA A 462 -21.97 23.30 -26.40
C ALA A 462 -21.52 24.68 -25.90
N THR A 463 -20.21 24.89 -25.77
CA THR A 463 -19.61 26.16 -25.34
C THR A 463 -19.85 27.26 -26.36
N LEU A 464 -19.64 26.98 -27.64
CA LEU A 464 -19.91 27.96 -28.71
C LEU A 464 -21.41 28.22 -28.89
N ALA A 465 -22.26 27.21 -28.66
CA ALA A 465 -23.71 27.36 -28.66
C ALA A 465 -24.21 28.17 -27.45
N ALA A 466 -23.68 27.94 -26.25
CA ALA A 466 -23.96 28.73 -25.05
C ALA A 466 -23.53 30.21 -25.21
N ALA A 467 -22.51 30.46 -26.04
CA ALA A 467 -22.08 31.80 -26.45
C ALA A 467 -22.92 32.42 -27.59
N GLY A 468 -24.04 31.80 -27.99
CA GLY A 468 -25.00 32.34 -28.95
C GLY A 468 -24.64 32.16 -30.44
N ARG A 469 -23.62 31.36 -30.78
CA ARG A 469 -23.21 31.13 -32.19
C ARG A 469 -24.16 30.18 -32.92
N THR A 470 -24.42 30.46 -34.20
CA THR A 470 -25.23 29.61 -35.09
C THR A 470 -24.45 28.37 -35.57
N ASN A 471 -25.16 27.31 -36.01
CA ASN A 471 -24.51 26.08 -36.49
C ASN A 471 -23.57 26.31 -37.69
N ARG A 472 -23.87 27.30 -38.55
CA ARG A 472 -22.97 27.70 -39.65
C ARG A 472 -21.70 28.35 -39.14
N GLU A 473 -21.80 29.23 -38.15
CA GLU A 473 -20.62 29.88 -37.56
C GLU A 473 -19.75 28.89 -36.79
N ILE A 474 -20.36 27.96 -36.05
CA ILE A 474 -19.64 26.89 -35.34
C ILE A 474 -18.96 25.95 -36.35
N ALA A 475 -19.66 25.59 -37.42
CA ALA A 475 -19.10 24.78 -38.50
C ALA A 475 -17.88 25.45 -39.15
N ALA A 476 -17.96 26.75 -39.42
CA ALA A 476 -16.83 27.52 -39.94
C ALA A 476 -15.68 27.64 -38.93
N ALA A 477 -15.99 27.92 -37.66
CA ALA A 477 -14.99 28.08 -36.60
C ALA A 477 -14.24 26.79 -36.26
N LEU A 478 -14.90 25.64 -36.44
CA LEU A 478 -14.36 24.33 -36.08
C LEU A 478 -13.99 23.47 -37.30
N PHE A 479 -14.06 24.03 -38.51
CA PHE A 479 -13.80 23.33 -39.79
C PHE A 479 -14.63 22.04 -39.95
N LEU A 480 -15.94 22.10 -39.68
CA LEU A 480 -16.88 20.99 -39.80
C LEU A 480 -17.95 21.26 -40.86
N GLY A 481 -18.63 20.20 -41.30
CA GLY A 481 -19.90 20.34 -42.02
C GLY A 481 -21.03 20.78 -41.08
N VAL A 482 -21.95 21.63 -41.56
CA VAL A 482 -23.09 22.15 -40.77
C VAL A 482 -23.95 21.01 -40.20
N ARG A 483 -24.18 19.96 -41.00
CA ARG A 483 -24.92 18.76 -40.59
C ARG A 483 -24.24 17.98 -39.47
N THR A 484 -22.91 18.03 -39.42
CA THR A 484 -22.12 17.42 -38.34
C THR A 484 -22.31 18.19 -37.03
N VAL A 485 -22.33 19.53 -37.09
CA VAL A 485 -22.60 20.38 -35.92
C VAL A 485 -24.03 20.19 -35.41
N GLU A 486 -25.03 20.06 -36.29
CA GLU A 486 -26.41 19.76 -35.92
C GLU A 486 -26.52 18.44 -35.13
N GLY A 487 -25.84 17.39 -35.60
CA GLY A 487 -25.78 16.10 -34.91
C GLY A 487 -25.14 16.21 -33.51
N TYR A 488 -24.08 17.00 -33.38
CA TYR A 488 -23.43 17.24 -32.10
C TYR A 488 -24.29 18.05 -31.12
N VAL A 489 -24.96 19.12 -31.57
CA VAL A 489 -25.88 19.91 -30.72
C VAL A 489 -27.03 19.04 -30.21
N ALA A 490 -27.62 18.20 -31.07
CA ALA A 490 -28.68 17.29 -30.66
C ALA A 490 -28.19 16.24 -29.63
N GLY A 491 -26.95 15.75 -29.79
CA GLY A 491 -26.30 14.89 -28.80
C GLY A 491 -26.05 15.59 -27.47
N VAL A 492 -25.65 16.87 -27.52
CA VAL A 492 -25.38 17.71 -26.34
C VAL A 492 -26.62 17.92 -25.49
N LEU A 493 -27.74 18.28 -26.13
CA LEU A 493 -28.99 18.55 -25.43
C LEU A 493 -29.55 17.29 -24.77
N ARG A 494 -29.48 16.14 -25.45
CA ARG A 494 -29.87 14.84 -24.87
C ARG A 494 -29.00 14.47 -23.67
N ALA A 495 -27.68 14.62 -23.79
CA ALA A 495 -26.75 14.28 -22.72
C ALA A 495 -26.90 15.17 -21.48
N LEU A 496 -27.31 16.44 -21.66
CA LEU A 496 -27.52 17.39 -20.56
C LEU A 496 -28.97 17.45 -20.05
N GLY A 497 -29.89 16.64 -20.59
CA GLY A 497 -31.31 16.68 -20.22
C GLY A 497 -32.02 18.00 -20.57
N LEU A 498 -31.48 18.75 -21.54
CA LEU A 498 -31.98 20.06 -21.95
C LEU A 498 -32.89 19.90 -23.18
N ALA A 499 -34.01 20.61 -23.19
CA ALA A 499 -34.96 20.56 -24.30
C ALA A 499 -34.63 21.58 -25.40
N ARG A 500 -33.96 22.69 -25.05
CA ARG A 500 -33.70 23.80 -25.97
C ARG A 500 -32.23 24.23 -25.90
N ARG A 501 -31.72 24.73 -27.03
CA ARG A 501 -30.33 25.16 -27.20
C ARG A 501 -29.98 26.32 -26.27
N GLU A 502 -30.95 27.20 -26.06
CA GLU A 502 -30.83 28.43 -25.28
C GLU A 502 -30.57 28.15 -23.79
N ASP A 503 -30.93 26.97 -23.30
CA ASP A 503 -30.77 26.55 -21.91
C ASP A 503 -29.30 26.25 -21.54
N LEU A 504 -28.39 26.19 -22.51
CA LEU A 504 -26.96 25.94 -22.28
C LEU A 504 -26.23 27.07 -21.55
N ALA A 505 -26.84 28.27 -21.42
CA ALA A 505 -26.19 29.47 -20.89
C ALA A 505 -26.27 29.65 -19.35
N THR A 506 -26.89 28.74 -18.59
CA THR A 506 -27.44 29.06 -17.23
C THR A 506 -26.87 28.29 -16.01
N VAL A 507 -25.73 27.58 -16.10
CA VAL A 507 -25.22 26.69 -15.00
C VAL A 507 -24.16 27.37 -14.07
N SER A 508 -24.25 27.33 -12.71
CA SER A 508 -23.33 27.99 -11.70
C SER A 508 -23.28 27.31 -10.28
N LEU A 509 -22.28 27.58 -9.37
CA LEU A 509 -22.09 26.97 -8.01
C LEU A 509 -21.78 27.97 -6.84
N PRO A 510 -21.96 27.65 -5.52
CA PRO A 510 -21.70 28.52 -4.34
C PRO A 510 -20.28 28.44 -3.70
N VAL A 511 -19.78 29.52 -3.08
CA VAL A 511 -18.58 29.60 -2.19
C VAL A 511 -18.78 30.65 -1.06
N SER A 512 -18.50 30.35 0.21
CA SER A 512 -18.56 31.36 1.30
C SER A 512 -17.20 32.02 1.56
N LEU A 513 -17.19 33.33 1.86
CA LEU A 513 -15.98 34.11 2.12
C LEU A 513 -15.99 34.70 3.53
N GLY A 514 -14.89 34.52 4.27
CA GLY A 514 -14.64 35.23 5.52
C GLY A 514 -14.29 36.69 5.26
N SER A 515 -15.13 37.61 5.73
CA SER A 515 -14.83 39.05 5.71
C SER A 515 -13.97 39.43 6.92
N ALA A 516 -13.00 40.32 6.70
CA ALA A 516 -12.26 41.03 7.74
C ALA A 516 -13.10 42.14 8.44
N ALA A 517 -14.38 41.87 8.70
CA ALA A 517 -15.25 42.69 9.53
C ALA A 517 -15.57 41.90 10.80
N GLY A 518 -15.52 42.56 11.97
CA GLY A 518 -15.52 41.95 13.30
C GLY A 518 -16.62 40.91 13.60
N PRO A 519 -16.49 40.20 14.74
CA PRO A 519 -17.33 39.05 15.08
C PRO A 519 -18.81 39.47 15.16
N GLY A 520 -19.64 38.98 14.22
CA GLY A 520 -21.10 39.16 14.26
C GLY A 520 -21.83 39.34 12.92
N ALA A 521 -21.15 39.50 11.78
CA ALA A 521 -21.81 39.60 10.48
C ALA A 521 -21.69 38.28 9.70
N ALA A 522 -22.82 37.59 9.50
CA ALA A 522 -22.90 36.47 8.56
C ALA A 522 -22.70 36.99 7.13
N ALA A 523 -21.56 36.64 6.50
CA ALA A 523 -21.28 37.00 5.11
C ALA A 523 -22.10 36.10 4.16
N GLU A 524 -22.75 36.70 3.16
CA GLU A 524 -23.46 35.95 2.11
C GLU A 524 -22.49 35.10 1.27
N PRO A 525 -22.86 33.85 0.90
CA PRO A 525 -22.06 33.03 0.00
C PRO A 525 -21.96 33.67 -1.39
N VAL A 526 -20.73 33.84 -1.86
CA VAL A 526 -20.37 34.23 -3.23
C VAL A 526 -20.30 33.01 -4.13
N TYR A 527 -21.09 32.97 -5.20
CA TYR A 527 -21.17 31.81 -6.07
C TYR A 527 -20.03 31.79 -7.14
N LEU A 528 -19.05 30.89 -6.98
CA LEU A 528 -18.00 30.60 -7.97
C LEU A 528 -18.38 29.40 -8.86
N THR A 529 -18.01 29.41 -10.13
CA THR A 529 -18.15 28.18 -10.95
C THR A 529 -17.22 27.08 -10.46
N LEU A 530 -17.51 25.81 -10.79
CA LEU A 530 -16.67 24.66 -10.42
C LEU A 530 -15.19 24.90 -10.73
N ARG A 531 -14.94 25.48 -11.91
CA ARG A 531 -13.60 25.77 -12.38
C ARG A 531 -12.90 26.86 -11.58
N GLN A 532 -13.65 27.87 -11.14
CA GLN A 532 -13.13 28.94 -10.29
C GLN A 532 -12.84 28.44 -8.87
N GLY A 533 -13.69 27.55 -8.32
CA GLY A 533 -13.43 26.89 -7.04
C GLY A 533 -12.15 26.05 -7.04
N GLN A 534 -11.92 25.27 -8.11
CA GLN A 534 -10.68 24.50 -8.30
C GLN A 534 -9.42 25.39 -8.33
N VAL A 535 -9.48 26.52 -9.04
CA VAL A 535 -8.36 27.47 -9.12
C VAL A 535 -8.10 28.16 -7.77
N ALA A 536 -9.14 28.55 -7.03
CA ALA A 536 -9.01 29.15 -5.71
C ALA A 536 -8.35 28.20 -4.69
N ALA A 537 -8.75 26.93 -4.67
CA ALA A 537 -8.17 25.91 -3.81
C ALA A 537 -6.67 25.67 -4.10
N LEU A 538 -6.29 25.65 -5.38
CA LEU A 538 -4.87 25.48 -5.75
C LEU A 538 -4.02 26.71 -5.40
N ILE A 539 -4.61 27.91 -5.42
CA ILE A 539 -3.95 29.12 -4.94
C ILE A 539 -3.70 29.04 -3.43
N ALA A 540 -4.67 28.55 -2.67
CA ALA A 540 -4.54 28.31 -1.23
C ALA A 540 -3.47 27.26 -0.91
N ALA A 541 -3.38 26.21 -1.72
CA ALA A 541 -2.33 25.19 -1.63
C ALA A 541 -0.92 25.69 -2.04
N GLY A 542 -0.78 26.96 -2.43
CA GLY A 542 0.49 27.59 -2.81
C GLY A 542 1.00 27.23 -4.21
N ALA A 543 0.20 26.56 -5.03
CA ALA A 543 0.58 26.18 -6.39
C ALA A 543 0.89 27.42 -7.24
N SER A 544 1.82 27.35 -8.19
CA SER A 544 2.06 28.44 -9.16
C SER A 544 1.01 28.44 -10.28
N ASN A 545 0.97 29.46 -11.13
CA ASN A 545 0.08 29.45 -12.29
C ASN A 545 0.40 28.32 -13.28
N VAL A 546 1.68 27.97 -13.41
CA VAL A 546 2.16 26.85 -14.22
C VAL A 546 1.63 25.54 -13.64
N ASP A 547 1.78 25.35 -12.32
CA ASP A 547 1.30 24.14 -11.64
C ASP A 547 -0.23 24.03 -11.73
N ILE A 548 -0.95 25.14 -11.61
CA ILE A 548 -2.42 25.18 -11.77
C ILE A 548 -2.83 24.85 -13.21
N ALA A 549 -2.11 25.40 -14.19
CA ALA A 549 -2.35 25.17 -15.61
C ALA A 549 -2.17 23.68 -15.95
N GLU A 550 -1.06 23.11 -15.51
CA GLU A 550 -0.75 21.70 -15.65
C GLU A 550 -1.74 20.81 -14.90
N ALA A 551 -2.02 21.11 -13.62
CA ALA A 551 -2.94 20.35 -12.78
C ALA A 551 -4.38 20.37 -13.30
N LEU A 552 -4.79 21.43 -13.98
CA LEU A 552 -6.16 21.56 -14.48
C LEU A 552 -6.30 21.29 -15.99
N GLY A 553 -5.20 21.06 -16.72
CA GLY A 553 -5.23 20.83 -18.17
C GLY A 553 -5.68 22.06 -18.96
N ILE A 554 -5.28 23.25 -18.53
CA ILE A 554 -5.56 24.54 -19.20
C ILE A 554 -4.29 25.35 -19.35
N THR A 555 -4.33 26.41 -20.16
CA THR A 555 -3.19 27.32 -20.29
C THR A 555 -3.06 28.22 -19.06
N GLU A 556 -1.85 28.67 -18.73
CA GLU A 556 -1.61 29.69 -17.67
C GLU A 556 -2.44 30.95 -17.89
N LYS A 557 -2.61 31.36 -19.15
CA LYS A 557 -3.47 32.50 -19.52
C LYS A 557 -4.95 32.25 -19.16
N THR A 558 -5.41 31.00 -19.17
CA THR A 558 -6.75 30.62 -18.71
C THR A 558 -6.82 30.63 -17.19
N VAL A 559 -5.76 30.23 -16.49
CA VAL A 559 -5.65 30.35 -15.03
C VAL A 559 -5.75 31.81 -14.61
N ASP A 560 -5.02 32.73 -15.24
CA ASP A 560 -5.08 34.17 -14.96
C ASP A 560 -6.49 34.74 -15.11
N LYS A 561 -7.22 34.29 -16.15
CA LYS A 561 -8.63 34.68 -16.35
C LYS A 561 -9.53 34.15 -15.23
N HIS A 562 -9.32 32.92 -14.77
CA HIS A 562 -10.06 32.39 -13.63
C HIS A 562 -9.74 33.14 -12.34
N ILE A 563 -8.48 33.49 -12.11
CA ILE A 563 -8.05 34.31 -10.96
C ILE A 563 -8.73 35.67 -10.99
N ALA A 564 -8.73 36.36 -12.13
CA ALA A 564 -9.41 37.64 -12.29
C ALA A 564 -10.91 37.53 -11.99
N ALA A 565 -11.57 36.49 -12.51
CA ALA A 565 -13.00 36.26 -12.26
C ALA A 565 -13.31 35.87 -10.81
N ILE A 566 -12.40 35.16 -10.13
CA ILE A 566 -12.50 34.87 -8.69
C ILE A 566 -12.39 36.17 -7.91
N LYS A 567 -11.38 37.01 -8.17
CA LYS A 567 -11.20 38.32 -7.50
C LYS A 567 -12.43 39.21 -7.67
N GLU A 568 -12.98 39.28 -8.87
CA GLU A 568 -14.16 40.07 -9.19
C GLU A 568 -15.40 39.59 -8.43
N ARG A 569 -15.62 38.27 -8.38
CA ARG A 569 -16.77 37.68 -7.67
C ARG A 569 -16.63 37.73 -6.17
N THR A 570 -15.41 37.56 -5.65
CA THR A 570 -15.13 37.47 -4.22
C THR A 570 -14.80 38.83 -3.57
N GLY A 571 -14.50 39.86 -4.36
CA GLY A 571 -14.00 41.15 -3.88
C GLY A 571 -12.54 41.09 -3.37
N LEU A 572 -11.87 39.94 -3.42
CA LEU A 572 -10.50 39.77 -2.95
C LEU A 572 -9.51 40.38 -3.96
N GLY A 573 -8.69 41.33 -3.53
CA GLY A 573 -7.78 42.05 -4.44
C GLY A 573 -6.51 41.28 -4.83
N THR A 574 -6.06 40.33 -4.00
CA THR A 574 -4.75 39.68 -4.16
C THR A 574 -4.86 38.16 -4.16
N ARG A 575 -3.91 37.52 -4.86
CA ARG A 575 -3.74 36.06 -4.85
C ARG A 575 -3.54 35.55 -3.42
N THR A 576 -2.76 36.28 -2.64
CA THR A 576 -2.50 35.97 -1.22
C THR A 576 -3.76 36.10 -0.37
N ALA A 577 -4.68 37.02 -0.69
CA ALA A 577 -5.98 37.10 -0.04
C ALA A 577 -6.88 35.91 -0.42
N ILE A 578 -6.86 35.46 -1.68
CA ILE A 578 -7.54 34.21 -2.10
C ILE A 578 -7.01 33.01 -1.32
N ALA A 579 -5.69 32.93 -1.12
CA ALA A 579 -5.06 31.87 -0.34
C ALA A 579 -5.42 31.96 1.16
N ALA A 580 -5.31 33.15 1.76
CA ALA A 580 -5.55 33.37 3.19
C ALA A 580 -7.04 33.21 3.59
N SER A 581 -7.97 33.54 2.69
CA SER A 581 -9.41 33.35 2.93
C SER A 581 -9.85 31.88 2.87
N PHE A 582 -8.97 30.96 2.45
CA PHE A 582 -9.27 29.54 2.34
C PHE A 582 -8.93 28.74 3.62
N ASP A 583 -8.32 29.38 4.64
CA ASP A 583 -7.60 28.69 5.71
C ASP A 583 -8.32 28.58 7.07
N THR A 584 -9.64 28.81 7.18
CA THR A 584 -10.34 28.56 8.45
C THR A 584 -11.86 28.39 8.31
N VAL A 585 -12.37 27.15 8.37
CA VAL A 585 -13.67 26.84 9.02
C VAL A 585 -13.60 25.45 9.67
N LEU A 586 -13.03 25.39 10.87
CA LEU A 586 -13.60 24.57 11.94
C LEU A 586 -14.58 25.48 12.67
N ALA A 587 -15.89 25.25 12.50
CA ALA A 587 -16.91 25.77 13.41
C ALA A 587 -17.75 24.58 13.85
N GLY A 588 -17.69 24.29 15.15
CA GLY A 588 -18.22 23.08 15.77
C GLY A 588 -19.72 22.87 15.53
N ALA A 589 -20.12 21.60 15.62
CA ALA A 589 -21.50 21.16 15.59
C ALA A 589 -22.38 22.05 16.47
N ALA A 590 -23.43 22.62 15.87
CA ALA A 590 -24.48 23.28 16.62
C ALA A 590 -25.07 22.30 17.65
N GLN A 591 -25.11 22.71 18.92
CA GLN A 591 -25.87 22.03 19.95
C GLN A 591 -27.35 21.90 19.53
N PRO A 592 -28.03 20.80 19.91
CA PRO A 592 -29.45 20.68 19.66
C PRO A 592 -30.19 21.81 20.38
N VAL A 593 -31.13 22.42 19.66
CA VAL A 593 -32.10 23.39 20.18
C VAL A 593 -32.82 22.72 21.36
N GLY A 594 -32.51 23.19 22.56
CA GLY A 594 -33.25 22.85 23.77
C GLY A 594 -34.68 23.38 23.67
N ALA A 595 -35.62 22.53 24.05
CA ALA A 595 -37.00 22.89 24.31
C ALA A 595 -37.09 23.92 25.46
N ASP A 596 -37.99 24.90 25.28
CA ASP A 596 -38.98 25.41 26.25
C ASP A 596 -39.11 26.94 26.19
N GLY A 597 -40.36 27.40 26.00
CA GLY A 597 -40.79 28.79 26.20
C GLY A 597 -41.65 29.36 25.07
#